data_AF-A0A2E8K3X2-F1
#
_entry.id   AF-A0A2E8K3X2-F1
#
_cell.length_a   1.000
_cell.length_b   1.000
_cell.length_c   1.000
_cell.angle_alpha   90.00
_cell.angle_beta   90.00
_cell.angle_gamma   90.00
#
_symmetry.space_group_name_H-M   'P 1'
#
loop_
_entity.id
_entity.type
_entity.pdbx_description
1 polymer ?
#
loop_
_entity_poly.entity_id
_entity_poly.type
_entity_poly.pdbx_seq_one_letter_code
_entity_poly.pdbx_strand_id
1 'polypeptide(L)'
;MMSPSFLVQAMRDPMTANLDRIQIVKGWADERKLDGTGRLAPIGDKVDRKTGSVSDDIGEAVLTAFWHDPDFDPSSRCFYYVRVLQVPTARHSLLDRIALGIENAEDYPDVIQERACTSPIWYSQ
;
A
#
# COMPACT_ATOMS: atom_id res chain seq x y z
N MET A 1 -23.01 -14.57 10.88
CA MET A 1 -22.44 -13.25 11.21
C MET A 1 -22.10 -12.57 9.88
N MET A 2 -22.32 -11.25 9.72
CA MET A 2 -22.03 -10.58 8.45
C MET A 2 -20.54 -10.30 8.32
N SER A 3 -19.96 -10.64 7.17
CA SER A 3 -18.58 -10.30 6.80
C SER A 3 -18.41 -8.80 6.59
N PRO A 4 -17.26 -8.21 6.99
CA PRO A 4 -16.99 -6.80 6.79
C PRO A 4 -17.08 -6.38 5.33
N SER A 5 -17.66 -5.21 5.09
CA SER A 5 -17.68 -4.53 3.79
C SER A 5 -17.21 -3.10 3.97
N PHE A 6 -16.44 -2.61 3.00
CA PHE A 6 -15.92 -1.25 3.00
C PHE A 6 -16.31 -0.52 1.72
N LEU A 7 -16.87 0.67 1.89
CA LEU A 7 -16.91 1.68 0.82
C LEU A 7 -15.73 2.63 1.06
N VAL A 8 -14.89 2.77 0.04
CA VAL A 8 -13.68 3.59 0.09
C VAL A 8 -13.78 4.65 -0.99
N GLN A 9 -13.48 5.90 -0.61
CA GLN A 9 -13.29 7.00 -1.54
C GLN A 9 -11.94 7.67 -1.24
N ALA A 10 -11.17 7.95 -2.28
CA ALA A 10 -9.91 8.67 -2.19
C ALA A 10 -9.83 9.72 -3.30
N MET A 11 -9.25 10.87 -3.00
CA MET A 11 -9.04 11.96 -3.95
C MET A 11 -7.59 12.44 -3.85
N ARG A 12 -6.95 12.67 -5.00
CA ARG A 12 -5.60 13.24 -5.02
C ARG A 12 -5.59 14.69 -4.56
N ASP A 13 -4.42 15.15 -4.11
CA ASP A 13 -4.15 16.58 -4.04
C ASP A 13 -4.14 17.17 -5.47
N PRO A 14 -4.86 18.28 -5.73
CA PRO A 14 -4.91 18.94 -7.05
C PRO A 14 -3.55 19.25 -7.68
N MET A 15 -2.51 19.46 -6.87
CA MET A 15 -1.16 19.86 -7.30
C MET A 15 -0.20 18.67 -7.46
N THR A 16 -0.68 17.43 -7.32
CA THR A 16 0.15 16.22 -7.36
C THR A 16 -0.34 15.20 -8.40
N ALA A 17 0.44 14.13 -8.60
CA ALA A 17 0.12 13.05 -9.54
C ALA A 17 -1.19 12.32 -9.18
N ASN A 18 -1.75 11.60 -10.16
CA ASN A 18 -2.98 10.82 -10.00
C ASN A 18 -2.82 9.65 -9.03
N LEU A 19 -3.96 9.15 -8.53
CA LEU A 19 -3.99 7.94 -7.73
C LEU A 19 -3.88 6.72 -8.65
N ASP A 20 -3.02 5.78 -8.28
CA ASP A 20 -2.82 4.51 -8.97
C ASP A 20 -3.90 3.51 -8.53
N ARG A 21 -3.97 3.19 -7.23
CA ARG A 21 -4.88 2.14 -6.73
C ARG A 21 -5.25 2.28 -5.26
N ILE A 22 -6.43 1.75 -4.93
CA ILE A 22 -6.87 1.44 -3.57
C ILE A 22 -6.55 -0.03 -3.26
N GLN A 23 -5.99 -0.29 -2.09
CA GLN A 23 -5.76 -1.63 -1.58
C GLN A 23 -6.33 -1.75 -0.17
N ILE A 24 -7.13 -2.78 0.06
CA ILE A 24 -7.61 -3.14 1.40
C ILE A 24 -6.69 -4.22 1.92
N VAL A 25 -6.03 -3.93 3.03
CA VAL A 25 -5.03 -4.80 3.63
C VAL A 25 -5.63 -5.41 4.89
N LYS A 26 -5.80 -6.74 4.86
CA LYS A 26 -6.18 -7.55 6.02
C LYS A 26 -4.90 -8.06 6.70
N GLY A 27 -4.79 -7.83 8.00
CA GLY A 27 -3.77 -8.44 8.85
C GLY A 27 -4.43 -9.34 9.89
N TRP A 28 -3.80 -10.47 10.20
CA TRP A 28 -4.23 -11.34 11.29
C TRP A 28 -3.40 -11.05 12.53
N ALA A 29 -4.08 -10.94 13.67
CA ALA A 29 -3.47 -10.81 14.97
C ALA A 29 -3.42 -12.20 15.63
N ASP A 30 -2.47 -13.02 15.21
CA ASP A 30 -2.11 -14.23 15.96
C ASP A 30 -1.08 -13.88 17.05
N GLU A 31 -0.94 -14.70 18.08
CA GLU A 31 0.15 -14.60 19.07
C GLU A 31 1.46 -15.06 18.42
N ARG A 32 2.00 -14.21 17.56
CA ARG A 32 3.26 -14.49 16.90
C ARG A 32 4.38 -14.38 17.91
N LYS A 33 4.96 -15.51 18.29
CA LYS A 33 6.16 -15.56 19.13
C LYS A 33 7.30 -14.85 18.41
N LEU A 34 7.87 -13.84 19.07
CA LEU A 34 9.13 -13.26 18.65
C LEU A 34 10.21 -14.35 18.74
N ASP A 35 11.16 -14.33 17.82
CA ASP A 35 12.37 -15.13 17.93
C ASP A 35 13.22 -14.65 19.12
N GLY A 36 14.29 -15.38 19.43
CA GLY A 36 15.22 -15.04 20.51
C GLY A 36 15.93 -13.68 20.34
N THR A 37 15.69 -12.97 19.24
CA THR A 37 16.23 -11.64 18.93
C THR A 37 15.17 -10.53 18.93
N GLY A 38 13.92 -10.85 19.28
CA GLY A 38 12.82 -9.88 19.30
C GLY A 38 12.24 -9.59 17.91
N ARG A 39 12.46 -10.46 16.92
CA ARG A 39 11.92 -10.31 15.57
C ARG A 39 10.78 -11.30 15.32
N LEU A 40 9.77 -10.87 14.59
CA LEU A 40 8.76 -11.78 14.06
C LEU A 40 9.32 -12.49 12.82
N ALA A 41 8.98 -13.77 12.65
CA ALA A 41 9.26 -14.46 11.39
C ALA A 41 8.68 -13.66 10.19
N PRO A 42 9.26 -13.70 8.99
CA PRO A 42 8.61 -13.11 7.82
C PRO A 42 7.26 -13.79 7.56
N ILE A 43 6.20 -13.03 7.28
CA ILE A 43 4.96 -13.62 6.76
C ILE A 43 5.24 -14.01 5.30
N GLY A 44 4.86 -15.24 4.92
CA GLY A 44 4.97 -15.70 3.54
C GLY A 44 4.17 -14.81 2.59
N ASP A 45 4.79 -14.46 1.47
CA ASP A 45 4.22 -13.62 0.42
C ASP A 45 3.73 -14.49 -0.74
N LYS A 46 2.49 -14.27 -1.21
CA LYS A 46 1.90 -14.90 -2.40
C LYS A 46 2.00 -14.03 -3.66
N VAL A 47 2.99 -13.14 -3.74
CA VAL A 47 3.30 -12.42 -4.99
C VAL A 47 3.94 -13.38 -5.99
N ASP A 48 3.28 -13.55 -7.14
CA ASP A 48 3.90 -14.12 -8.32
C ASP A 48 4.91 -13.12 -8.90
N ARG A 49 6.20 -13.43 -8.72
CA ARG A 49 7.33 -12.59 -9.14
C ARG A 49 7.69 -12.77 -10.62
N LYS A 50 6.96 -13.58 -11.39
CA LYS A 50 7.28 -13.86 -12.81
C LYS A 50 6.66 -12.88 -13.79
N THR A 51 5.53 -12.25 -13.47
CA THR A 51 4.80 -11.46 -14.48
C THR A 51 5.06 -9.96 -14.39
N GLY A 52 5.29 -9.40 -13.19
CA GLY A 52 5.81 -8.04 -12.98
C GLY A 52 5.20 -6.89 -13.81
N SER A 53 4.05 -7.08 -14.45
CA SER A 53 3.59 -6.23 -15.54
C SER A 53 2.77 -5.07 -15.00
N VAL A 54 3.16 -3.86 -15.41
CA VAL A 54 2.48 -2.59 -15.21
C VAL A 54 2.30 -1.97 -16.60
N SER A 55 1.12 -1.45 -16.93
CA SER A 55 0.94 -0.54 -18.08
C SER A 55 0.74 0.88 -17.57
N ASP A 56 1.20 1.86 -18.35
CA ASP A 56 1.49 3.24 -17.93
C ASP A 56 0.62 4.28 -18.65
N ASP A 57 -0.68 4.06 -18.66
CA ASP A 57 -1.73 4.98 -19.13
C ASP A 57 -2.62 5.47 -17.95
N ILE A 58 -2.25 5.12 -16.72
CA ILE A 58 -3.17 4.66 -15.66
C ILE A 58 -3.21 5.59 -14.42
N GLY A 59 -4.42 5.89 -13.95
CA GLY A 59 -4.70 6.49 -12.63
C GLY A 59 -5.86 7.49 -12.68
N GLU A 60 -6.58 7.66 -11.56
CA GLU A 60 -7.77 8.54 -11.49
C GLU A 60 -7.59 9.67 -10.45
N ALA A 61 -8.25 10.81 -10.68
CA ALA A 61 -8.28 11.91 -9.71
C ALA A 61 -9.07 11.53 -8.45
N VAL A 62 -10.07 10.67 -8.61
CA VAL A 62 -10.89 10.11 -7.54
C VAL A 62 -10.98 8.61 -7.76
N LEU A 63 -10.66 7.83 -6.74
CA LEU A 63 -10.93 6.39 -6.74
C LEU A 63 -12.09 6.11 -5.78
N THR A 64 -13.06 5.33 -6.25
CA THR A 64 -14.14 4.80 -5.40
C THR A 64 -14.18 3.29 -5.54
N ALA A 65 -14.19 2.58 -4.40
CA ALA A 65 -14.22 1.12 -4.38
C ALA A 65 -15.20 0.62 -3.33
N PHE A 66 -15.98 -0.39 -3.68
CA PHE A 66 -16.70 -1.23 -2.72
C PHE A 66 -16.01 -2.59 -2.66
N TRP A 67 -15.74 -3.07 -1.45
CA TRP A 67 -15.10 -4.35 -1.24
C TRP A 67 -15.74 -5.09 -0.08
N HIS A 68 -15.76 -6.41 -0.20
CA HIS A 68 -16.29 -7.34 0.77
C HIS A 68 -15.25 -8.43 1.04
N ASP A 69 -15.06 -8.84 2.30
CA ASP A 69 -14.11 -9.90 2.65
C ASP A 69 -14.71 -11.28 2.31
N PRO A 70 -14.26 -11.96 1.24
CA PRO A 70 -14.81 -13.26 0.85
C PRO A 70 -14.37 -14.39 1.80
N ASP A 71 -13.27 -14.18 2.52
CA ASP A 71 -12.61 -15.18 3.35
C ASP A 71 -12.68 -14.77 4.84
N PHE A 72 -13.78 -14.12 5.22
CA PHE A 72 -13.98 -13.68 6.60
C PHE A 72 -14.30 -14.86 7.51
N ASP A 73 -13.48 -14.98 8.55
CA ASP A 73 -13.68 -15.92 9.64
C ASP A 73 -13.90 -15.13 10.94
N PRO A 74 -15.12 -15.16 11.53
CA PRO A 74 -15.42 -14.42 12.75
C PRO A 74 -14.66 -14.93 13.98
N SER A 75 -14.09 -16.15 13.93
CA SER A 75 -13.28 -16.70 15.02
C SER A 75 -11.83 -16.20 15.02
N SER A 76 -11.41 -15.54 13.94
CA SER A 76 -10.05 -15.04 13.76
C SER A 76 -9.94 -13.56 14.14
N ARG A 77 -9.03 -13.22 15.07
CA ARG A 77 -8.66 -11.83 15.36
C ARG A 77 -7.95 -11.22 14.15
N CYS A 78 -8.51 -10.17 13.59
CA CYS A 78 -7.95 -9.51 12.42
C CYS A 78 -8.15 -7.99 12.48
N PHE A 79 -7.44 -7.29 11.61
CA PHE A 79 -7.65 -5.87 11.39
C PHE A 79 -7.58 -5.58 9.89
N TYR A 80 -8.22 -4.48 9.50
CA TYR A 80 -8.23 -3.99 8.13
C TYR A 80 -7.73 -2.56 8.12
N TYR A 81 -6.93 -2.20 7.13
CA TYR A 81 -6.70 -0.80 6.80
C TYR A 81 -6.69 -0.62 5.29
N VAL A 82 -7.02 0.59 4.86
CA VAL A 82 -6.93 0.95 3.45
C VAL A 82 -5.59 1.63 3.22
N ARG A 83 -4.91 1.25 2.13
CA ARG A 83 -3.81 2.04 1.57
C ARG A 83 -4.13 2.47 0.16
N VAL A 84 -3.86 3.73 -0.14
CA VAL A 84 -3.99 4.33 -1.47
C VAL A 84 -2.61 4.65 -1.97
N LEU A 85 -2.28 4.20 -3.19
CA LEU A 85 -1.00 4.48 -3.83
C LEU A 85 -1.18 5.56 -4.87
N GLN A 86 -0.24 6.51 -4.90
CA GLN A 86 -0.10 7.45 -6.00
C GLN A 86 0.65 6.80 -7.17
N VAL A 87 0.48 7.30 -8.40
CA VAL A 87 1.42 7.00 -9.49
C VAL A 87 2.83 7.44 -9.07
N PRO A 88 3.91 6.68 -9.38
CA PRO A 88 5.26 7.07 -9.02
C PRO A 88 5.62 8.50 -9.49
N THR A 89 6.29 9.25 -8.61
CA THR A 89 6.75 10.62 -8.87
C THR A 89 8.26 10.73 -8.74
N ALA A 90 8.85 11.79 -9.28
CA ALA A 90 10.27 12.06 -9.15
C ALA A 90 10.66 12.26 -7.68
N ARG A 91 11.68 11.55 -7.22
CA ARG A 91 12.28 11.79 -5.90
C ARG A 91 13.07 13.10 -5.92
N HIS A 92 13.20 13.77 -4.78
CA HIS A 92 14.00 14.99 -4.65
C HIS A 92 15.44 14.83 -5.16
N SER A 93 16.11 13.70 -4.87
CA SER A 93 17.47 13.42 -5.35
C SER A 93 17.59 13.43 -6.86
N LEU A 94 16.56 12.96 -7.59
CA LEU A 94 16.51 13.05 -9.05
C LEU A 94 16.41 14.51 -9.52
N LEU A 95 15.61 15.34 -8.83
CA LEU A 95 15.47 16.75 -9.18
C LEU A 95 16.77 17.53 -8.92
N ASP A 96 17.46 17.26 -7.81
CA ASP A 96 18.77 17.85 -7.50
C ASP A 96 19.83 17.44 -8.52
N ARG A 97 19.87 16.15 -8.89
CA ARG A 97 20.77 15.62 -9.91
C ARG A 97 20.66 16.41 -11.22
N ILE A 98 19.42 16.64 -11.67
CA ILE A 98 19.11 17.41 -12.88
C ILE A 98 19.52 18.87 -12.70
N ALA A 99 19.20 19.49 -11.57
CA ALA A 99 19.49 20.90 -11.30
C ALA A 99 21.00 21.19 -11.21
N LEU A 100 21.78 20.27 -10.63
CA LEU A 100 23.22 20.40 -10.43
C LEU A 100 24.06 19.89 -11.62
N GLY A 101 23.44 19.21 -12.58
CA GLY A 101 24.14 18.64 -13.75
C GLY A 101 25.13 17.52 -13.39
N ILE A 102 24.87 16.81 -12.29
CA ILE A 102 25.71 15.69 -11.82
C ILE A 102 25.13 14.35 -12.30
N GLU A 103 25.96 13.35 -12.52
CA GLU A 103 25.49 12.03 -13.00
C GLU A 103 24.76 11.23 -11.93
N ASN A 104 25.10 11.41 -10.65
CA ASN A 104 24.46 10.72 -9.55
C ASN A 104 24.43 11.62 -8.30
N ALA A 105 23.25 11.86 -7.74
CA ALA A 105 23.09 12.66 -6.53
C ALA A 105 23.20 11.83 -5.25
N GLU A 106 23.07 10.50 -5.32
CA GLU A 106 23.15 9.52 -4.21
C GLU A 106 22.68 8.15 -4.76
N ASP A 107 23.07 7.02 -4.13
CA ASP A 107 22.60 5.67 -4.55
C ASP A 107 21.14 5.36 -4.12
N TYR A 108 20.19 6.27 -4.37
CA TYR A 108 18.76 6.10 -4.12
C TYR A 108 17.96 5.96 -5.43
N PRO A 109 16.78 5.33 -5.41
CA PRO A 109 15.91 5.25 -6.58
C PRO A 109 15.45 6.63 -7.07
N ASP A 110 15.44 6.82 -8.39
CA ASP A 110 15.02 8.05 -9.08
C ASP A 110 13.55 8.45 -8.82
N VAL A 111 12.70 7.46 -8.52
CA VAL A 111 11.28 7.64 -8.27
C VAL A 111 10.89 7.22 -6.86
N ILE A 112 9.79 7.77 -6.38
CA ILE A 112 9.13 7.37 -5.14
C ILE A 112 7.65 7.12 -5.42
N GLN A 113 7.06 6.19 -4.69
CA GLN A 113 5.62 5.97 -4.72
C GLN A 113 5.03 6.31 -3.35
N GLU A 114 4.33 7.44 -3.31
CA GLU A 114 3.66 7.93 -2.11
C GLU A 114 2.45 7.06 -1.76
N ARG A 115 2.12 7.03 -0.47
CA ARG A 115 1.01 6.24 0.06
C ARG A 115 0.28 6.98 1.18
N ALA A 116 -1.05 6.91 1.16
CA ALA A 116 -1.89 7.26 2.28
C ALA A 116 -2.46 5.99 2.91
N CYS A 117 -2.37 5.85 4.24
CA CYS A 117 -2.93 4.72 4.98
C CYS A 117 -3.99 5.23 5.96
N THR A 118 -5.11 4.51 6.08
CA THR A 118 -6.07 4.77 7.16
C THR A 118 -5.60 4.15 8.46
N SER A 119 -6.18 4.59 9.58
CA SER A 119 -6.11 3.84 10.83
C SER A 119 -6.69 2.43 10.66
N PRO A 120 -6.19 1.43 11.40
CA PRO A 120 -6.73 0.08 11.37
C PRO A 120 -8.11 0.02 12.02
N ILE A 121 -9.02 -0.72 11.39
CA ILE A 121 -10.30 -1.15 11.96
C ILE A 121 -10.08 -2.55 12.52
N TRP A 122 -10.12 -2.67 13.84
CA TRP A 122 -9.89 -3.92 14.54
C TRP A 122 -11.18 -4.73 14.62
N TYR A 123 -11.06 -6.01 14.29
CA TYR A 123 -12.08 -7.00 14.54
C TYR A 123 -11.57 -7.97 15.61
N SER A 124 -11.99 -7.71 16.84
CA SER A 124 -11.72 -8.55 18.00
C SER A 124 -13.06 -9.03 18.55
N GLN A 125 -13.37 -10.31 18.34
CA GLN A 125 -14.31 -11.01 19.20
C GLN A 125 -13.56 -11.74 20.31
#